data_AF-A0AAN8FIR8-F1
#
_entry.id   AF-A0AAN8FIR8-F1
#
_cell.length_a   1.000
_cell.length_b   1.000
_cell.length_c   1.000
_cell.angle_alpha   90.00
_cell.angle_beta   90.00
_cell.angle_gamma   90.00
#
_symmetry.space_group_name_H-M   'P 1'
#
loop_
_entity.id
_entity.type
_entity.pdbx_description
1 polymer ?
#
loop_
_entity_poly.entity_id
_entity_poly.type
_entity_poly.pdbx_seq_one_letter_code
_entity_poly.pdbx_strand_id
1 'polypeptide(L)'
;MMISLYNAVGVLFCYLWLIVLVFDDDIGVAYKKKHCELVEGFIKAGHYPIQAVESLEEVEVVGGIDISSSKNSNDFVVMAFSVFEYPSMRPLAIFDDIAVITEPYITDYLAIREAAPVAEFVNRVLAEHPHLRPDVILCDGNGQFHIRRCGLACHIGALTGIATVGVAKNLNLSLLKAAGADDDVLKATDKLIANVSSQSSDGYIPFDVILPVLMNVTRLGGSRVPVYVSAGYGIELDLATTLVISTAKNRICEPIRSADLHSREKVREYFDN
;
A
#
# COMPACT_ATOMS: atom_id res chain seq x y z
N MET A 1 28.49 -48.91 -23.78
CA MET A 1 28.04 -47.58 -24.25
C MET A 1 26.76 -47.12 -23.53
N MET A 2 25.69 -47.93 -23.50
CA MET A 2 24.41 -47.59 -22.82
C MET A 2 24.56 -47.21 -21.32
N ILE A 3 25.34 -47.98 -20.54
CA ILE A 3 25.54 -47.73 -19.10
C ILE A 3 26.18 -46.36 -18.84
N SER A 4 27.08 -45.91 -19.72
CA SER A 4 27.72 -44.59 -19.61
C SER A 4 26.75 -43.44 -19.86
N LEU A 5 25.76 -43.64 -20.74
CA LEU A 5 24.74 -42.65 -21.02
C LEU A 5 23.75 -42.51 -19.85
N TYR A 6 23.31 -43.64 -19.27
CA TYR A 6 22.44 -43.61 -18.08
C TYR A 6 23.11 -42.93 -16.89
N ASN A 7 24.39 -43.20 -16.64
CA ASN A 7 25.13 -42.53 -15.57
C ASN A 7 25.30 -41.04 -15.83
N ALA A 8 25.58 -40.63 -17.07
CA ALA A 8 25.69 -39.22 -17.44
C ALA A 8 24.35 -38.47 -17.26
N VAL A 9 23.23 -39.09 -17.67
CA VAL A 9 21.88 -38.53 -17.46
C VAL A 9 21.53 -38.45 -15.98
N GLY A 10 21.86 -39.48 -15.19
CA GLY A 10 21.63 -39.49 -13.74
C GLY A 10 22.42 -38.39 -13.02
N VAL A 11 23.70 -38.21 -13.36
CA VAL A 11 24.54 -37.13 -12.79
C VAL A 11 24.03 -35.75 -13.21
N LEU A 12 23.61 -35.58 -14.47
CA LEU A 12 23.02 -34.33 -14.95
C LEU A 12 21.73 -34.01 -14.18
N PHE A 13 20.86 -35.00 -13.97
CA PHE A 13 19.63 -34.83 -13.19
C PHE A 13 19.94 -34.46 -11.75
N CYS A 14 20.90 -35.12 -11.09
CA CYS A 14 21.33 -34.75 -9.74
C CYS A 14 21.88 -33.32 -9.68
N TYR A 15 22.65 -32.88 -10.68
CA TYR A 15 23.20 -31.53 -10.71
C TYR A 15 22.11 -30.47 -10.94
N LEU A 16 21.17 -30.73 -11.85
CA LEU A 16 20.00 -29.87 -12.05
C LEU A 16 19.12 -29.81 -10.80
N TRP A 17 18.90 -30.94 -10.14
CA TRP A 17 18.15 -31.00 -8.88
C TRP A 17 18.85 -30.22 -7.76
N LEU A 18 20.18 -30.29 -7.69
CA LEU A 18 20.96 -29.54 -6.72
C LEU A 18 20.97 -28.04 -7.05
N ILE A 19 21.00 -27.65 -8.32
CA ILE A 19 20.79 -26.25 -8.74
C ILE A 19 19.40 -25.77 -8.31
N VAL A 20 18.35 -26.55 -8.56
CA VAL A 20 16.99 -26.20 -8.10
C VAL A 20 16.98 -26.07 -6.59
N LEU A 21 17.47 -27.04 -5.82
CA LEU A 21 17.50 -26.96 -4.36
C LEU A 21 18.30 -25.78 -3.80
N VAL A 22 19.39 -25.39 -4.48
CA VAL A 22 20.26 -24.29 -4.03
C VAL A 22 19.69 -22.92 -4.40
N PHE A 23 18.98 -22.82 -5.54
CA PHE A 23 18.48 -21.55 -6.09
C PHE A 23 16.95 -21.45 -6.09
N ASP A 24 16.21 -22.37 -5.45
CA ASP A 24 14.75 -22.43 -5.50
C ASP A 24 14.13 -21.11 -5.00
N ASP A 25 14.65 -20.58 -3.89
CA ASP A 25 14.21 -19.31 -3.31
C ASP A 25 14.48 -18.13 -4.26
N ASP A 26 15.66 -18.09 -4.90
CA ASP A 26 16.03 -17.04 -5.85
C ASP A 26 15.17 -17.08 -7.13
N ILE A 27 14.90 -18.29 -7.64
CA ILE A 27 14.03 -18.51 -8.79
C ILE A 27 12.58 -18.14 -8.44
N GLY A 28 12.10 -18.55 -7.27
CA GLY A 28 10.77 -18.21 -6.76
C GLY A 28 10.58 -16.71 -6.59
N VAL A 29 11.56 -16.01 -5.99
CA VAL A 29 11.56 -14.56 -5.85
C VAL A 29 11.58 -13.86 -7.21
N ALA A 30 12.40 -14.33 -8.16
CA ALA A 30 12.46 -13.76 -9.50
C ALA A 30 11.11 -13.91 -10.24
N TYR A 31 10.49 -15.09 -10.15
CA TYR A 31 9.16 -15.34 -10.71
C TYR A 31 8.11 -14.40 -10.10
N LYS A 32 8.07 -14.29 -8.77
CA LYS A 32 7.14 -13.42 -8.04
C LYS A 32 7.29 -11.94 -8.43
N LYS A 33 8.52 -11.46 -8.58
CA LYS A 33 8.80 -10.10 -9.07
C LYS A 33 8.24 -9.90 -10.48
N LYS A 34 8.50 -10.82 -11.41
CA LYS A 34 7.97 -10.72 -12.78
C LYS A 34 6.46 -10.83 -12.86
N HIS A 35 5.85 -11.67 -12.04
CA HIS A 35 4.40 -11.73 -11.91
C HIS A 35 3.83 -10.39 -11.41
N CYS A 36 4.43 -9.82 -10.36
CA CYS A 36 4.03 -8.52 -9.83
C CYS A 36 4.16 -7.40 -10.87
N GLU A 37 5.29 -7.31 -11.58
CA GLU A 37 5.48 -6.33 -12.67
C GLU A 37 4.41 -6.45 -13.77
N LEU A 38 4.01 -7.68 -14.11
CA LEU A 38 2.95 -7.95 -15.08
C LEU A 38 1.60 -7.45 -14.58
N VAL A 39 1.22 -7.79 -13.34
CA VAL A 39 -0.01 -7.32 -12.69
C VAL A 39 -0.05 -5.80 -12.63
N GLU A 40 1.04 -5.15 -12.21
CA GLU A 40 1.16 -3.70 -12.21
C GLU A 40 0.99 -3.08 -13.60
N GLY A 41 1.46 -3.77 -14.64
CA GLY A 41 1.21 -3.41 -16.04
C GLY A 41 -0.29 -3.36 -16.36
N PHE A 42 -1.05 -4.37 -15.95
CA PHE A 42 -2.50 -4.43 -16.15
C PHE A 42 -3.25 -3.36 -15.34
N ILE A 43 -2.85 -3.12 -14.09
CA ILE A 43 -3.42 -2.08 -13.23
C ILE A 43 -3.26 -0.70 -13.90
N LYS A 44 -2.03 -0.36 -14.30
CA LYS A 44 -1.72 0.93 -14.94
C LYS A 44 -2.43 1.12 -16.29
N ALA A 45 -2.68 0.03 -17.01
CA ALA A 45 -3.43 0.06 -18.26
C ALA A 45 -4.96 0.13 -18.08
N GLY A 46 -5.46 0.11 -16.84
CA GLY A 46 -6.90 0.24 -16.57
C GLY A 46 -7.71 -1.04 -16.83
N HIS A 47 -7.07 -2.22 -16.81
CA HIS A 47 -7.75 -3.48 -17.10
C HIS A 47 -8.59 -4.03 -15.93
N TYR A 48 -8.48 -3.46 -14.74
CA TYR A 48 -9.28 -3.83 -13.58
C TYR A 48 -10.51 -2.92 -13.48
N PRO A 49 -11.71 -3.47 -13.22
CA PRO A 49 -12.92 -2.67 -13.04
C PRO A 49 -12.80 -1.82 -11.78
N ILE A 50 -13.28 -0.58 -11.85
CA ILE A 50 -13.18 0.37 -10.75
C ILE A 50 -14.39 1.30 -10.73
N GLN A 51 -14.92 1.52 -9.53
CA GLN A 51 -15.81 2.65 -9.27
C GLN A 51 -14.92 3.87 -9.02
N ALA A 52 -14.73 4.69 -10.06
CA ALA A 52 -13.95 5.91 -9.95
C ALA A 52 -14.73 6.97 -9.17
N VAL A 53 -14.01 7.88 -8.52
CA VAL A 53 -14.56 9.03 -7.80
C VAL A 53 -14.05 10.29 -8.49
N GLU A 54 -14.98 11.11 -8.97
CA GLU A 54 -14.67 12.33 -9.73
C GLU A 54 -14.85 13.60 -8.89
N SER A 55 -15.66 13.54 -7.82
CA SER A 55 -15.88 14.67 -6.92
C SER A 55 -16.08 14.25 -5.45
N LEU A 56 -15.90 15.18 -4.52
CA LEU A 56 -16.10 14.90 -3.09
C LEU A 56 -17.58 14.74 -2.72
N GLU A 57 -18.47 15.35 -3.49
CA GLU A 57 -19.91 15.27 -3.28
C GLU A 57 -20.48 13.87 -3.55
N GLU A 58 -19.74 13.03 -4.28
CA GLU A 58 -20.10 11.63 -4.57
C GLU A 58 -19.67 10.67 -3.45
N VAL A 59 -18.84 11.11 -2.50
CA VAL A 59 -18.32 10.27 -1.43
C VAL A 59 -19.30 10.28 -0.26
N GLU A 60 -19.84 9.13 0.09
CA GLU A 60 -20.73 8.94 1.25
C GLU A 60 -20.07 8.07 2.33
N VAL A 61 -19.18 7.15 1.92
CA VAL A 61 -18.53 6.20 2.83
C VAL A 61 -17.04 6.12 2.54
N VAL A 62 -16.22 6.31 3.58
CA VAL A 62 -14.76 6.20 3.51
C VAL A 62 -14.26 5.03 4.34
N GLY A 63 -13.46 4.19 3.72
CA GLY A 63 -12.76 3.08 4.35
C GLY A 63 -11.34 3.45 4.77
N GLY A 64 -10.82 2.79 5.80
CA GLY A 64 -9.42 2.87 6.19
C GLY A 64 -8.87 1.49 6.49
N ILE A 65 -7.71 1.16 5.94
CA ILE A 65 -7.05 -0.13 6.15
C ILE A 65 -5.67 0.03 6.77
N ASP A 66 -5.32 -0.92 7.65
CA ASP A 66 -3.99 -1.06 8.24
C ASP A 66 -3.68 -2.54 8.47
N ILE A 67 -2.39 -2.85 8.50
CA ILE A 67 -1.87 -4.18 8.82
C ILE A 67 -0.78 -4.05 9.89
N SER A 68 -0.92 -4.81 10.97
CA SER A 68 0.05 -4.83 12.07
C SER A 68 0.55 -6.24 12.31
N SER A 69 1.87 -6.41 12.44
CA SER A 69 2.51 -7.69 12.76
C SER A 69 2.79 -7.83 14.25
N SER A 70 2.85 -9.07 14.74
CA SER A 70 3.39 -9.34 16.08
C SER A 70 4.88 -9.00 16.15
N LYS A 71 5.34 -8.58 17.34
CA LYS A 71 6.77 -8.38 17.60
C LYS A 71 7.54 -9.70 17.70
N ASN A 72 6.84 -10.78 18.06
CA ASN A 72 7.44 -12.09 18.31
C ASN A 72 7.52 -12.93 17.03
N SER A 73 6.63 -12.69 16.07
CA SER A 73 6.66 -13.30 14.74
C SER A 73 6.09 -12.34 13.70
N ASN A 74 6.89 -12.03 12.67
CA ASN A 74 6.45 -11.20 11.55
C ASN A 74 5.52 -11.93 10.58
N ASP A 75 5.31 -13.24 10.77
CA ASP A 75 4.48 -14.04 9.88
C ASP A 75 3.00 -13.91 10.26
N PHE A 76 2.70 -13.62 11.52
CA PHE A 76 1.33 -13.37 11.96
C PHE A 76 1.02 -11.88 11.94
N VAL A 77 -0.01 -11.53 11.18
CA VAL A 77 -0.49 -10.15 11.05
C VAL A 77 -1.97 -10.07 11.37
N VAL A 78 -2.38 -8.94 11.92
CA VAL A 78 -3.78 -8.56 12.02
C VAL A 78 -4.04 -7.44 11.02
N MET A 79 -5.02 -7.67 10.14
CA MET A 79 -5.55 -6.65 9.24
C MET A 79 -6.75 -6.02 9.91
N ALA A 80 -6.90 -4.70 9.78
CA ALA A 80 -8.07 -3.97 10.24
C ALA A 80 -8.67 -3.15 9.10
N PHE A 81 -10.00 -3.13 9.02
CA PHE A 81 -10.76 -2.34 8.06
C PHE A 81 -11.83 -1.54 8.80
N SER A 82 -11.66 -0.23 8.81
CA SER A 82 -12.59 0.71 9.43
C SER A 82 -13.43 1.41 8.38
N VAL A 83 -14.69 1.71 8.72
CA VAL A 83 -15.67 2.29 7.80
C VAL A 83 -16.31 3.50 8.47
N PHE A 84 -16.35 4.62 7.76
CA PHE A 84 -16.85 5.90 8.24
C PHE A 84 -17.87 6.49 7.27
N GLU A 85 -18.89 7.14 7.82
CA GLU A 85 -19.77 8.03 7.07
C GLU A 85 -19.04 9.33 6.74
N TYR A 86 -19.20 9.82 5.52
CA TYR A 86 -18.64 11.07 5.03
C TYR A 86 -19.77 12.04 4.65
N PRO A 87 -19.64 13.36 4.91
CA PRO A 87 -18.50 14.06 5.52
C PRO A 87 -18.51 14.10 7.06
N SER A 88 -19.49 13.47 7.73
CA SER A 88 -19.66 13.55 9.19
C SER A 88 -18.48 12.95 9.97
N MET A 89 -17.74 12.03 9.34
CA MET A 89 -16.69 11.21 9.95
C MET A 89 -17.18 10.43 11.17
N ARG A 90 -18.45 10.02 11.15
CA ARG A 90 -19.04 9.13 12.15
C ARG A 90 -18.60 7.69 11.86
N PRO A 91 -18.01 6.97 12.82
CA PRO A 91 -17.64 5.56 12.62
C PRO A 91 -18.91 4.72 12.43
N LEU A 92 -18.90 3.88 11.39
CA LEU A 92 -19.99 2.95 11.08
C LEU A 92 -19.64 1.54 11.56
N ALA A 93 -18.42 1.07 11.28
CA ALA A 93 -17.95 -0.25 11.67
C ALA A 93 -16.42 -0.32 11.69
N ILE A 94 -15.91 -1.33 12.38
CA ILE A 94 -14.52 -1.77 12.27
C ILE A 94 -14.48 -3.30 12.29
N PHE A 95 -13.68 -3.87 11.41
CA PHE A 95 -13.50 -5.31 11.24
C PHE A 95 -12.02 -5.65 11.38
N ASP A 96 -11.72 -6.85 11.86
CA ASP A 96 -10.38 -7.41 11.87
C ASP A 96 -10.36 -8.86 11.39
N ASP A 97 -9.21 -9.28 10.86
CA ASP A 97 -8.92 -10.70 10.64
C ASP A 97 -7.42 -10.96 10.79
N ILE A 98 -7.09 -12.21 11.12
CA ILE A 98 -5.71 -12.69 11.25
C ILE A 98 -5.30 -13.33 9.92
N ALA A 99 -4.14 -12.94 9.41
CA ALA A 99 -3.52 -13.62 8.29
C ALA A 99 -2.12 -14.14 8.66
N VAL A 100 -1.72 -15.22 7.98
CA VAL A 100 -0.34 -15.70 7.99
C VAL A 100 0.31 -15.27 6.70
N ILE A 101 1.30 -14.40 6.80
CA ILE A 101 2.10 -13.96 5.67
C ILE A 101 3.26 -14.91 5.48
N THR A 102 3.18 -15.73 4.44
CA THR A 102 4.25 -16.64 4.01
C THR A 102 5.24 -15.97 3.05
N GLU A 103 4.88 -14.81 2.50
CA GLU A 103 5.68 -14.12 1.50
C GLU A 103 6.84 -13.34 2.14
N PRO A 104 8.08 -13.50 1.64
CA PRO A 104 9.23 -12.79 2.19
C PRO A 104 9.10 -11.29 1.93
N TYR A 105 9.69 -10.49 2.83
CA TYR A 105 9.81 -9.05 2.59
C TYR A 105 10.82 -8.79 1.46
N ILE A 106 10.31 -8.33 0.32
CA ILE A 106 11.12 -7.94 -0.83
C ILE A 106 11.01 -6.42 -0.96
N THR A 107 12.14 -5.72 -0.84
CA THR A 107 12.21 -4.25 -1.00
C THR A 107 11.55 -3.81 -2.30
N ASP A 108 10.71 -2.78 -2.24
CA ASP A 108 9.90 -2.26 -3.34
C ASP A 108 8.83 -3.24 -3.88
N TYR A 109 8.53 -4.35 -3.20
CA TYR A 109 7.50 -5.33 -3.60
C TYR A 109 6.56 -5.70 -2.45
N LEU A 110 6.31 -4.76 -1.52
CA LEU A 110 5.40 -4.96 -0.38
C LEU A 110 4.00 -5.45 -0.81
N ALA A 111 3.51 -5.01 -1.98
CA ALA A 111 2.22 -5.45 -2.50
C ALA A 111 2.12 -6.97 -2.72
N ILE A 112 3.22 -7.66 -3.04
CA ILE A 112 3.23 -9.14 -3.14
C ILE A 112 2.81 -9.77 -1.82
N ARG A 113 3.22 -9.14 -0.71
CA ARG A 113 3.07 -9.65 0.64
C ARG A 113 1.69 -9.33 1.23
N GLU A 114 1.15 -8.15 0.93
CA GLU A 114 0.01 -7.61 1.68
C GLU A 114 -1.23 -7.34 0.82
N ALA A 115 -1.09 -7.09 -0.48
CA ALA A 115 -2.23 -6.61 -1.27
C ALA A 115 -3.34 -7.66 -1.42
N ALA A 116 -2.98 -8.92 -1.72
CA ALA A 116 -3.96 -9.99 -1.89
C ALA A 116 -4.67 -10.34 -0.56
N PRO A 117 -3.98 -10.62 0.57
CA PRO A 117 -4.65 -10.88 1.85
C PRO A 117 -5.58 -9.75 2.28
N VAL A 118 -5.15 -8.48 2.12
CA VAL A 118 -5.99 -7.33 2.49
C VAL A 118 -7.20 -7.20 1.58
N ALA A 119 -7.03 -7.36 0.26
CA ALA A 119 -8.14 -7.27 -0.68
C ALA A 119 -9.16 -8.42 -0.48
N GLU A 120 -8.70 -9.64 -0.22
CA GLU A 120 -9.55 -10.78 0.11
C GLU A 120 -10.34 -10.53 1.40
N PHE A 121 -9.68 -10.00 2.43
CA PHE A 121 -10.33 -9.60 3.68
C PHE A 121 -11.42 -8.54 3.45
N VAL A 122 -11.10 -7.45 2.75
CA VAL A 122 -12.08 -6.40 2.43
C VAL A 122 -13.24 -6.98 1.61
N ASN A 123 -12.97 -7.75 0.56
CA ASN A 123 -14.01 -8.32 -0.30
C ASN A 123 -14.96 -9.26 0.47
N ARG A 124 -14.44 -10.05 1.42
CA ARG A 124 -15.26 -10.91 2.29
C ARG A 124 -16.12 -10.08 3.24
N VAL A 125 -15.56 -9.06 3.89
CA VAL A 125 -16.33 -8.13 4.74
C VAL A 125 -17.45 -7.49 3.93
N LEU A 126 -17.18 -7.07 2.70
CA LEU A 126 -18.19 -6.45 1.82
C LEU A 126 -19.22 -7.44 1.29
N ALA A 127 -18.88 -8.72 1.15
CA ALA A 127 -19.85 -9.75 0.81
C ALA A 127 -20.86 -9.97 1.97
N GLU A 128 -20.39 -9.89 3.22
CA GLU A 128 -21.22 -10.02 4.42
C GLU A 128 -21.97 -8.72 4.76
N HIS A 129 -21.37 -7.56 4.47
CA HIS A 129 -21.91 -6.24 4.76
C HIS A 129 -21.93 -5.31 3.52
N PRO A 130 -22.73 -5.61 2.47
CA PRO A 130 -22.71 -4.84 1.22
C PRO A 130 -23.06 -3.35 1.38
N HIS A 131 -23.88 -3.02 2.38
CA HIS A 131 -24.30 -1.65 2.72
C HIS A 131 -23.18 -0.80 3.35
N LEU A 132 -22.04 -1.40 3.69
CA LEU A 132 -20.85 -0.71 4.21
C LEU A 132 -19.75 -0.56 3.16
N ARG A 133 -20.04 -0.83 1.87
CA ARG A 133 -19.07 -0.64 0.80
C ARG A 133 -18.61 0.83 0.75
N PRO A 134 -17.32 1.11 0.95
CA PRO A 134 -16.80 2.46 0.83
C PRO A 134 -16.69 2.89 -0.63
N ASP A 135 -16.82 4.18 -0.88
CA ASP A 135 -16.53 4.80 -2.17
C ASP A 135 -15.02 4.93 -2.36
N VAL A 136 -14.28 5.21 -1.27
CA VAL A 136 -12.82 5.34 -1.26
C VAL A 136 -12.23 4.63 -0.05
N ILE A 137 -11.13 3.88 -0.26
CA ILE A 137 -10.31 3.32 0.83
C ILE A 137 -9.00 4.10 0.96
N LEU A 138 -8.71 4.56 2.17
CA LEU A 138 -7.44 5.16 2.55
C LEU A 138 -6.50 4.07 3.08
N CYS A 139 -5.34 3.91 2.45
CA CYS A 139 -4.36 2.88 2.77
C CYS A 139 -3.13 3.49 3.46
N ASP A 140 -2.65 2.90 4.56
CA ASP A 140 -1.33 3.23 5.11
C ASP A 140 -0.23 2.70 4.18
N GLY A 141 0.28 3.55 3.30
CA GLY A 141 1.24 3.16 2.28
C GLY A 141 1.21 4.07 1.07
N ASN A 142 1.99 3.72 0.05
CA ASN A 142 2.06 4.49 -1.19
C ASN A 142 1.06 3.95 -2.23
N GLY A 143 0.53 4.87 -3.04
CA GLY A 143 -0.15 4.57 -4.31
C GLY A 143 0.83 4.71 -5.47
N GLN A 144 0.54 5.61 -6.40
CA GLN A 144 1.35 5.84 -7.60
C GLN A 144 2.74 6.42 -7.30
N PHE A 145 2.98 6.97 -6.12
CA PHE A 145 4.31 7.37 -5.66
C PHE A 145 5.16 6.15 -5.28
N HIS A 146 5.57 5.40 -6.30
CA HIS A 146 6.32 4.16 -6.18
C HIS A 146 7.28 4.03 -7.36
N ILE A 147 8.40 3.32 -7.19
CA ILE A 147 9.43 3.14 -8.25
C ILE A 147 8.85 2.63 -9.57
N ARG A 148 7.81 1.78 -9.51
CA ARG A 148 7.09 1.25 -10.68
C ARG A 148 5.76 1.93 -10.99
N ARG A 149 5.48 3.05 -10.32
CA ARG A 149 4.22 3.82 -10.33
C ARG A 149 2.98 3.01 -9.95
N CYS A 150 3.17 2.00 -9.11
CA CYS A 150 2.13 1.11 -8.63
C CYS A 150 2.51 0.58 -7.25
N GLY A 151 2.07 1.27 -6.20
CA GLY A 151 2.28 0.89 -4.80
C GLY A 151 1.12 0.06 -4.25
N LEU A 152 1.16 -0.22 -2.95
CA LEU A 152 0.17 -1.05 -2.26
C LEU A 152 -1.28 -0.58 -2.49
N ALA A 153 -1.54 0.73 -2.41
CA ALA A 153 -2.89 1.26 -2.61
C ALA A 153 -3.42 0.98 -4.03
N CYS A 154 -2.57 1.03 -5.06
CA CYS A 154 -2.96 0.72 -6.44
C CYS A 154 -3.39 -0.75 -6.58
N HIS A 155 -2.63 -1.67 -5.98
CA HIS A 155 -2.97 -3.10 -5.99
C HIS A 155 -4.28 -3.37 -5.26
N ILE A 156 -4.48 -2.79 -4.08
CA ILE A 156 -5.71 -2.98 -3.30
C ILE A 156 -6.92 -2.44 -4.07
N GLY A 157 -6.79 -1.27 -4.69
CA GLY A 157 -7.90 -0.69 -5.47
C GLY A 157 -8.27 -1.53 -6.68
N ALA A 158 -7.27 -2.08 -7.38
CA ALA A 158 -7.50 -2.99 -8.50
C ALA A 158 -8.17 -4.31 -8.08
N LEU A 159 -7.78 -4.88 -6.94
CA LEU A 159 -8.30 -6.16 -6.44
C LEU A 159 -9.68 -6.04 -5.75
N THR A 160 -10.01 -4.88 -5.21
CA THR A 160 -11.32 -4.61 -4.56
C THR A 160 -12.33 -3.93 -5.48
N GLY A 161 -11.86 -3.32 -6.58
CA GLY A 161 -12.67 -2.49 -7.47
C GLY A 161 -13.20 -1.22 -6.79
N ILE A 162 -12.49 -0.71 -5.78
CA ILE A 162 -12.85 0.49 -5.00
C ILE A 162 -11.72 1.52 -5.16
N ALA A 163 -12.07 2.80 -5.24
CA ALA A 163 -11.06 3.84 -5.36
C ALA A 163 -10.14 3.84 -4.13
N THR A 164 -8.86 4.07 -4.33
CA THR A 164 -7.87 4.02 -3.24
C THR A 164 -6.94 5.22 -3.22
N VAL A 165 -6.53 5.59 -2.01
CA VAL A 165 -5.54 6.64 -1.77
C VAL A 165 -4.44 6.08 -0.87
N GLY A 166 -3.18 6.25 -1.27
CA GLY A 166 -2.04 5.94 -0.42
C GLY A 166 -1.69 7.13 0.46
N VAL A 167 -1.67 6.93 1.78
CA VAL A 167 -1.23 7.92 2.78
C VAL A 167 -0.02 7.34 3.52
N ALA A 168 1.19 7.72 3.09
CA ALA A 168 2.41 7.23 3.72
C ALA A 168 2.86 8.14 4.87
N LYS A 169 3.29 7.51 5.97
CA LYS A 169 3.86 8.19 7.15
C LYS A 169 5.29 8.72 6.94
N ASN A 170 6.02 8.15 5.99
CA ASN A 170 7.43 8.48 5.70
C ASN A 170 7.64 8.63 4.19
N LEU A 171 8.58 9.49 3.78
CA LEU A 171 8.93 9.64 2.38
C LEU A 171 9.76 8.45 1.91
N ASN A 172 9.32 7.77 0.86
CA ASN A 172 10.11 6.74 0.21
C ASN A 172 11.07 7.36 -0.82
N LEU A 173 12.38 7.33 -0.51
CA LEU A 173 13.43 7.87 -1.38
C LEU A 173 13.82 6.93 -2.55
N SER A 174 13.34 5.68 -2.58
CA SER A 174 13.68 4.73 -3.65
C SER A 174 13.31 5.25 -5.03
N LEU A 175 12.16 5.92 -5.16
CA LEU A 175 11.74 6.52 -6.43
C LEU A 175 12.71 7.63 -6.87
N LEU A 176 13.13 8.50 -5.94
CA LEU A 176 14.10 9.57 -6.22
C LEU A 176 15.44 8.98 -6.69
N LYS A 177 15.94 7.98 -5.95
CA LYS A 177 17.21 7.32 -6.30
C LYS A 177 17.13 6.62 -7.66
N ALA A 178 16.01 5.95 -7.96
CA ALA A 178 15.80 5.30 -9.25
C ALA A 178 15.67 6.29 -10.41
N ALA A 179 15.17 7.49 -10.14
CA ALA A 179 15.15 8.60 -11.10
C ALA A 179 16.51 9.29 -11.28
N GLY A 180 17.56 8.85 -10.56
CA GLY A 180 18.90 9.42 -10.63
C GLY A 180 19.04 10.74 -9.88
N ALA A 181 18.25 10.96 -8.82
CA ALA A 181 18.34 12.15 -7.98
C ALA A 181 19.75 12.33 -7.40
N ASP A 182 20.33 13.51 -7.63
CA ASP A 182 21.58 13.96 -7.03
C ASP A 182 21.35 14.61 -5.65
N ASP A 183 22.44 15.07 -5.02
CA ASP A 183 22.38 15.74 -3.71
C ASP A 183 21.57 17.04 -3.73
N ASP A 184 21.44 17.70 -4.88
CA ASP A 184 20.69 18.96 -4.99
C ASP A 184 19.18 18.69 -5.03
N VAL A 185 18.76 17.62 -5.69
CA VAL A 185 17.37 17.11 -5.65
C VAL A 185 16.98 16.70 -4.22
N LEU A 186 17.89 16.08 -3.47
CA LEU A 186 17.64 15.74 -2.06
C LEU A 186 17.52 16.98 -1.18
N LYS A 187 18.37 18.00 -1.35
CA LYS A 187 18.23 19.28 -0.63
C LYS A 187 16.93 20.00 -0.98
N ALA A 188 16.51 19.97 -2.24
CA ALA A 188 15.25 20.55 -2.68
C ALA A 188 14.05 19.85 -2.02
N THR A 189 14.11 18.51 -1.91
CA THR A 189 13.14 17.69 -1.19
C THR A 189 13.02 18.10 0.27
N ASP A 190 14.15 18.21 0.98
CA ASP A 190 14.18 18.62 2.40
C ASP A 190 13.60 20.02 2.60
N LYS A 191 13.94 20.95 1.69
CA LYS A 191 13.40 22.32 1.71
C LYS A 191 11.88 22.34 1.50
N LEU A 192 11.37 21.55 0.56
CA LEU A 192 9.93 21.43 0.29
C LEU A 192 9.19 20.90 1.52
N ILE A 193 9.69 19.83 2.14
CA ILE A 193 9.13 19.28 3.38
C ILE A 193 9.13 20.33 4.49
N ALA A 194 10.25 21.03 4.70
CA ALA A 194 10.36 22.08 5.71
C ALA A 194 9.36 23.22 5.48
N ASN A 195 9.12 23.61 4.22
CA ASN A 195 8.11 24.61 3.87
C ASN A 195 6.71 24.16 4.30
N VAL A 196 6.31 22.92 3.98
CA VAL A 196 5.00 22.36 4.40
C VAL A 196 4.89 22.31 5.92
N SER A 197 5.93 21.82 6.59
CA SER A 197 6.00 21.74 8.06
C SER A 197 5.87 23.10 8.76
N SER A 198 6.24 24.19 8.07
CA SER A 198 6.24 25.56 8.61
C SER A 198 4.91 26.30 8.42
N GLN A 199 3.98 25.75 7.61
CA GLN A 199 2.69 26.39 7.35
C GLN A 199 1.86 26.53 8.63
N SER A 200 1.00 27.55 8.69
CA SER A 200 0.13 27.81 9.85
C SER A 200 -1.14 26.97 9.83
N SER A 201 -1.72 26.73 8.65
CA SER A 201 -2.89 25.87 8.45
C SER A 201 -2.52 24.49 7.89
N ASP A 202 -3.47 23.56 7.94
CA ASP A 202 -3.38 22.33 7.15
C ASP A 202 -3.49 22.66 5.66
N GLY A 203 -2.89 21.83 4.83
CA GLY A 203 -2.71 22.09 3.41
C GLY A 203 -1.68 21.16 2.80
N TYR A 204 -1.39 21.37 1.52
CA TYR A 204 -0.43 20.54 0.80
C TYR A 204 0.39 21.35 -0.18
N ILE A 205 1.55 20.80 -0.54
CA ILE A 205 2.37 21.27 -1.66
C ILE A 205 2.59 20.07 -2.60
N PRO A 206 2.33 20.23 -3.91
CA PRO A 206 2.70 19.24 -4.91
C PRO A 206 4.18 18.90 -4.87
N PHE A 207 4.52 17.61 -4.88
CA PHE A 207 5.91 17.17 -4.93
C PHE A 207 6.43 17.24 -6.38
N ASP A 208 6.76 18.46 -6.81
CA ASP A 208 7.21 18.80 -8.17
C ASP A 208 8.72 18.61 -8.40
N VAL A 209 9.43 18.10 -7.39
CA VAL A 209 10.84 17.72 -7.48
C VAL A 209 11.09 16.65 -8.55
N ILE A 210 10.09 15.79 -8.81
CA ILE A 210 10.08 14.83 -9.91
C ILE A 210 8.80 15.01 -10.72
N LEU A 211 8.92 14.96 -12.05
CA LEU A 211 7.79 14.98 -12.96
C LEU A 211 7.50 13.59 -13.56
N PRO A 212 6.21 13.25 -13.79
CA PRO A 212 5.03 14.00 -13.38
C PRO A 212 4.85 13.99 -11.85
N VAL A 213 4.06 14.91 -11.31
CA VAL A 213 3.72 14.94 -9.88
C VAL A 213 2.88 13.72 -9.54
N LEU A 214 3.36 12.89 -8.62
CA LEU A 214 2.68 11.66 -8.19
C LEU A 214 2.27 11.67 -6.71
N MET A 215 2.62 12.74 -5.99
CA MET A 215 2.44 12.85 -4.56
C MET A 215 2.31 14.31 -4.12
N ASN A 216 1.52 14.53 -3.09
CA ASN A 216 1.41 15.80 -2.39
C ASN A 216 1.98 15.64 -0.97
N VAL A 217 2.91 16.52 -0.59
CA VAL A 217 3.40 16.61 0.79
C VAL A 217 2.38 17.40 1.58
N THR A 218 1.74 16.74 2.55
CA THR A 218 0.50 17.21 3.17
C THR A 218 0.67 17.38 4.67
N ARG A 219 0.33 18.56 5.17
CA ARG A 219 0.22 18.85 6.60
C ARG A 219 -1.20 18.56 7.07
N LEU A 220 -1.30 17.71 8.11
CA LEU A 220 -2.58 17.25 8.66
C LEU A 220 -2.66 17.47 10.18
N GLY A 221 -3.83 17.89 10.65
CA GLY A 221 -4.17 17.99 12.07
C GLY A 221 -3.22 18.88 12.86
N GLY A 222 -2.68 19.94 12.24
CA GLY A 222 -1.72 20.86 12.86
C GLY A 222 -0.33 20.28 13.14
N SER A 223 -0.06 19.01 12.78
CA SER A 223 1.25 18.37 12.95
C SER A 223 2.35 19.10 12.17
N ARG A 224 3.55 19.20 12.73
CA ARG A 224 4.74 19.67 11.97
C ARG A 224 5.35 18.57 11.10
N VAL A 225 5.03 17.31 11.37
CA VAL A 225 5.49 16.18 10.58
C VAL A 225 4.41 15.86 9.55
N PRO A 226 4.67 16.07 8.25
CA PRO A 226 3.68 15.83 7.21
C PRO A 226 3.44 14.34 6.98
N VAL A 227 2.46 14.06 6.14
CA VAL A 227 2.23 12.79 5.47
C VAL A 227 2.38 12.97 3.96
N TYR A 228 2.45 11.86 3.26
CA TYR A 228 2.75 11.81 1.84
C TYR A 228 1.57 11.15 1.14
N VAL A 229 0.73 11.97 0.51
CA VAL A 229 -0.50 11.51 -0.14
C VAL A 229 -0.22 11.25 -1.60
N SER A 230 -0.59 10.07 -2.09
CA SER A 230 -0.47 9.68 -3.49
C SER A 230 -1.75 8.99 -3.95
N ALA A 231 -2.20 9.30 -5.16
CA ALA A 231 -3.34 8.62 -5.76
C ALA A 231 -3.06 7.10 -5.83
N GLY A 232 -4.01 6.26 -5.44
CA GLY A 232 -3.93 4.82 -5.61
C GLY A 232 -4.51 4.43 -6.97
N TYR A 233 -5.79 4.07 -6.97
CA TYR A 233 -6.55 3.65 -8.14
C TYR A 233 -7.92 4.33 -8.18
N GLY A 234 -8.44 4.67 -9.37
CA GLY A 234 -9.79 5.23 -9.51
C GLY A 234 -10.02 6.63 -8.93
N ILE A 235 -8.97 7.39 -8.61
CA ILE A 235 -9.08 8.74 -8.04
C ILE A 235 -7.88 9.60 -8.46
N GLU A 236 -8.10 10.89 -8.70
CA GLU A 236 -7.04 11.84 -9.02
C GLU A 236 -6.31 12.35 -7.77
N LEU A 237 -5.06 12.77 -7.93
CA LEU A 237 -4.18 13.15 -6.82
C LEU A 237 -4.72 14.33 -5.99
N ASP A 238 -5.26 15.36 -6.65
CA ASP A 238 -5.78 16.54 -5.95
C ASP A 238 -7.00 16.18 -5.12
N LEU A 239 -7.97 15.47 -5.71
CA LEU A 239 -9.15 14.96 -5.03
C LEU A 239 -8.80 14.04 -3.86
N ALA A 240 -7.87 13.11 -4.07
CA ALA A 240 -7.35 12.22 -3.04
C ALA A 240 -6.76 13.00 -1.85
N THR A 241 -6.03 14.08 -2.13
CA THR A 241 -5.41 14.92 -1.10
C THR A 241 -6.44 15.72 -0.32
N THR A 242 -7.42 16.32 -1.01
CA THR A 242 -8.52 17.04 -0.34
C THR A 242 -9.35 16.10 0.54
N LEU A 243 -9.64 14.89 0.07
CA LEU A 243 -10.32 13.87 0.86
C LEU A 243 -9.53 13.54 2.13
N VAL A 244 -8.23 13.26 2.01
CA VAL A 244 -7.37 12.96 3.16
C VAL A 244 -7.33 14.11 4.17
N ILE A 245 -7.24 15.36 3.71
CA ILE A 245 -7.29 16.55 4.59
C ILE A 245 -8.63 16.63 5.33
N SER A 246 -9.75 16.43 4.62
CA SER A 246 -11.10 16.53 5.20
C SER A 246 -11.40 15.44 6.24
N THR A 247 -10.69 14.31 6.20
CA THR A 247 -10.87 13.18 7.11
C THR A 247 -9.91 13.19 8.31
N ALA A 248 -9.03 14.20 8.40
CA ALA A 248 -7.99 14.28 9.43
C ALA A 248 -8.39 15.14 10.63
N LYS A 249 -8.23 14.59 11.84
CA LYS A 249 -8.24 15.33 13.11
C LYS A 249 -6.86 15.42 13.76
N ASN A 250 -5.96 14.55 13.32
CA ASN A 250 -4.61 14.38 13.83
C ASN A 250 -3.63 14.34 12.65
N ARG A 251 -2.35 14.06 12.90
CA ARG A 251 -1.34 13.79 11.85
C ARG A 251 -1.80 12.75 10.82
N ILE A 252 -2.59 11.76 11.25
CA ILE A 252 -3.10 10.67 10.41
C ILE A 252 -4.62 10.83 10.29
N CYS A 253 -5.17 10.57 9.10
CA CYS A 253 -6.61 10.60 8.88
C CYS A 253 -7.33 9.57 9.75
N GLU A 254 -8.56 9.87 10.14
CA GLU A 254 -9.31 9.05 11.12
C GLU A 254 -9.53 7.60 10.66
N PRO A 255 -9.81 7.28 9.37
CA PRO A 255 -9.95 5.90 8.92
C PRO A 255 -8.68 5.07 9.13
N ILE A 256 -7.51 5.58 8.69
CA ILE A 256 -6.24 4.86 8.87
C ILE A 256 -5.89 4.78 10.36
N ARG A 257 -6.06 5.88 11.12
CA ARG A 257 -5.78 5.91 12.55
C ARG A 257 -6.63 4.90 13.32
N SER A 258 -7.91 4.76 12.97
CA SER A 258 -8.80 3.79 13.61
C SER A 258 -8.39 2.36 13.31
N ALA A 259 -8.03 2.06 12.06
CA ALA A 259 -7.53 0.74 11.67
C ALA A 259 -6.20 0.40 12.38
N ASP A 260 -5.23 1.32 12.39
CA ASP A 260 -3.90 1.14 13.03
C ASP A 260 -4.00 0.93 14.55
N LEU A 261 -4.89 1.63 15.25
CA LEU A 261 -5.08 1.42 16.68
C LEU A 261 -5.71 0.05 16.98
N HIS A 262 -6.72 -0.34 16.20
CA HIS A 262 -7.44 -1.59 16.36
C HIS A 262 -6.56 -2.81 16.03
N SER A 263 -5.83 -2.77 14.91
CA SER A 263 -4.92 -3.85 14.51
C SER A 263 -3.85 -4.08 15.58
N ARG A 264 -3.26 -3.02 16.13
CA ARG A 264 -2.26 -3.09 17.22
C ARG A 264 -2.85 -3.59 18.55
N GLU A 265 -4.10 -3.25 18.85
CA GLU A 265 -4.80 -3.79 20.01
C GLU A 265 -5.00 -5.30 19.87
N LYS A 266 -5.50 -5.74 18.72
CA LYS A 266 -5.73 -7.14 18.39
C LYS A 266 -4.45 -7.97 18.32
N VAL A 267 -3.35 -7.41 17.79
CA VAL A 267 -2.04 -8.08 17.86
C VAL A 267 -1.65 -8.38 19.32
N ARG A 268 -1.85 -7.40 20.22
CA ARG A 268 -1.54 -7.59 21.64
C ARG A 268 -2.46 -8.63 22.28
N GLU A 269 -3.75 -8.60 21.92
CA GLU A 269 -4.75 -9.57 22.41
C GLU A 269 -4.43 -11.00 21.99
N TYR A 270 -4.07 -11.22 20.72
CA TYR A 270 -3.90 -12.57 20.16
C TYR A 270 -2.50 -13.15 20.32
N PHE A 271 -1.44 -12.33 20.40
CA PHE A 271 -0.06 -12.81 20.30
C PHE A 271 0.89 -12.37 21.43
N ASP A 272 0.54 -11.33 22.20
CA ASP A 272 1.41 -10.81 23.26
C ASP A 272 0.89 -11.09 24.69
N ASN A 273 -0.27 -11.77 24.82
CA ASN A 273 -0.89 -12.19 26.09
C ASN A 273 -0.70 -13.68 26.36
#